data_AF-A0A838GG08-F1
#
_entry.id   AF-A0A838GG08-F1
#
_cell.length_a   1.000
_cell.length_b   1.000
_cell.length_c   1.000
_cell.angle_alpha   90.00
_cell.angle_beta   90.00
_cell.angle_gamma   90.00
#
_symmetry.space_group_name_H-M   'P 1'
#
loop_
_entity.id
_entity.type
_entity.pdbx_description
1 polymer ?
#
loop_
_entity_poly.entity_id
_entity_poly.type
_entity_poly.pdbx_seq_one_letter_code
_entity_poly.pdbx_strand_id
1 'polypeptide(L)'
;MADAAFGGGSVPGGSRPPLDLSGKRNKAFSERLIKWLLAACAVFTLLTTLGIFVILLYESLEFFGEVPVWEFLFGNEWTALFPAQASFGVLPLVRGTVIIAAISACVSIPLGLMAAIYLSEYAGERSRSILKPILEILAGIPTIVYGFFALKFITPNLIQPIL
;
A
#
# COMPACT_ATOMS: atom_id res chain seq x y z
N MET A 1 10.16 -50.50 49.97
CA MET A 1 9.34 -50.33 51.19
C MET A 1 9.50 -48.90 51.65
N ALA A 2 8.56 -47.98 51.51
CA ALA A 2 7.30 -47.89 50.79
C ALA A 2 6.99 -46.39 50.76
N ASP A 3 6.54 -45.89 49.61
CA ASP A 3 6.01 -44.55 49.39
C ASP A 3 4.82 -44.27 50.32
N ALA A 4 5.06 -43.61 51.46
CA ALA A 4 4.03 -43.39 52.48
C ALA A 4 4.03 -41.94 53.03
N ALA A 5 4.37 -40.94 52.21
CA ALA A 5 4.47 -39.55 52.69
C ALA A 5 3.77 -38.49 51.83
N PHE A 6 2.92 -38.85 50.87
CA PHE A 6 2.00 -37.88 50.25
C PHE A 6 0.56 -38.35 50.42
N GLY A 7 0.00 -37.94 51.55
CA GLY A 7 -1.39 -38.14 51.90
C GLY A 7 -2.34 -37.40 50.95
N GLY A 8 -3.34 -38.15 50.49
CA GLY A 8 -4.75 -37.78 50.56
C GLY A 8 -5.11 -36.35 50.21
N GLY A 9 -5.11 -36.04 48.92
CA GLY A 9 -5.89 -34.94 48.34
C GLY A 9 -6.60 -35.44 47.10
N SER A 10 -7.74 -36.13 47.27
CA SER A 10 -8.62 -36.46 46.15
C SER A 10 -9.04 -35.15 45.48
N VAL A 11 -8.47 -34.86 44.30
CA VAL A 11 -8.94 -33.76 43.47
C VAL A 11 -10.43 -34.02 43.22
N PRO A 12 -11.34 -33.18 43.73
CA PRO A 12 -12.77 -33.43 43.57
C PRO A 12 -13.05 -33.43 42.07
N GLY A 13 -13.63 -34.53 41.58
CA GLY A 13 -14.16 -34.66 40.23
C GLY A 13 -15.29 -33.65 40.05
N GLY A 14 -14.93 -32.41 39.77
CA GLY A 14 -15.85 -31.35 39.39
C GLY A 14 -16.14 -31.51 37.91
N SER A 15 -17.25 -32.17 37.60
CA SER A 15 -17.93 -32.03 36.30
C SER A 15 -18.22 -30.55 36.10
N ARG A 16 -17.31 -29.82 35.44
CA ARG A 16 -17.56 -28.44 35.03
C ARG A 16 -18.80 -28.50 34.13
N PRO A 17 -19.88 -27.75 34.43
CA PRO A 17 -21.00 -27.70 33.52
C PRO A 17 -20.48 -27.29 32.14
N PRO A 18 -20.96 -27.90 31.04
CA PRO A 18 -20.55 -27.48 29.71
C PRO A 18 -20.88 -25.99 29.59
N LEU A 19 -19.87 -25.18 29.23
CA LEU A 19 -20.05 -23.75 29.03
C LEU A 19 -21.10 -23.55 27.92
N ASP A 20 -22.33 -23.27 28.31
CA ASP A 20 -23.45 -23.10 27.38
C ASP A 20 -23.41 -21.71 26.75
N LEU A 21 -22.79 -21.63 25.57
CA LEU A 21 -22.75 -20.43 24.71
C LEU A 21 -24.05 -20.25 23.88
N SER A 22 -25.17 -20.84 24.30
CA SER A 22 -26.47 -20.77 23.63
C SER A 22 -27.20 -19.42 23.81
N GLY A 23 -26.61 -18.36 23.25
CA GLY A 23 -27.32 -17.14 22.84
C GLY A 23 -27.86 -17.27 21.42
N LYS A 24 -28.76 -18.25 21.19
CA LYS A 24 -29.04 -18.83 19.86
C LYS A 24 -29.85 -17.99 18.86
N ARG A 25 -30.52 -16.89 19.26
CA ARG A 25 -31.45 -16.17 18.34
C ARG A 25 -30.93 -14.86 17.75
N ASN A 26 -30.20 -14.04 18.52
CA ASN A 26 -29.67 -12.76 18.02
C ASN A 26 -28.34 -12.92 17.24
N LYS A 27 -27.56 -13.96 17.52
CA LYS A 27 -26.30 -14.25 16.80
C LYS A 27 -26.54 -14.66 15.35
N ALA A 28 -27.59 -15.45 15.07
CA ALA A 28 -27.89 -15.91 13.70
C ALA A 28 -28.33 -14.77 12.77
N PHE A 29 -29.09 -13.79 13.28
CA PHE A 29 -29.49 -12.60 12.51
C PHE A 29 -28.30 -11.66 12.27
N SER A 30 -27.49 -11.41 13.31
CA SER A 30 -26.26 -10.60 13.20
C SER A 30 -25.25 -11.24 12.24
N GLU A 31 -25.06 -12.56 12.30
CA GLU A 31 -24.18 -13.29 11.38
C GLU A 31 -24.67 -13.19 9.92
N ARG A 32 -25.98 -13.26 9.69
CA ARG A 32 -26.54 -13.13 8.34
C ARG A 32 -26.43 -11.70 7.81
N LEU A 33 -26.63 -10.70 8.66
CA LEU A 33 -26.44 -9.28 8.30
C LEU A 33 -24.97 -8.98 7.96
N ILE A 34 -24.03 -9.47 8.77
CA ILE A 34 -22.59 -9.32 8.50
C ILE A 34 -22.22 -10.00 7.19
N LYS A 35 -22.69 -11.22 6.92
CA LYS A 35 -22.45 -11.90 5.64
C LYS A 35 -23.00 -11.12 4.44
N TRP A 36 -24.20 -10.54 4.57
CA TRP A 36 -24.77 -9.69 3.52
C TRP A 36 -24.03 -8.38 3.33
N LEU A 37 -23.58 -7.72 4.40
CA LEU A 37 -22.77 -6.50 4.32
C LEU A 37 -21.41 -6.78 3.68
N LEU A 38 -20.75 -7.86 4.06
CA LEU A 38 -19.49 -8.29 3.44
C LEU A 38 -19.69 -8.66 1.97
N ALA A 39 -20.78 -9.36 1.63
CA ALA A 39 -21.12 -9.67 0.24
C ALA A 39 -21.43 -8.39 -0.57
N ALA A 40 -22.18 -7.44 -0.01
CA ALA A 40 -22.47 -6.17 -0.64
C ALA A 40 -21.20 -5.34 -0.86
N CYS A 41 -20.31 -5.30 0.13
CA CYS A 41 -19.00 -4.65 0.01
C CYS A 41 -18.16 -5.29 -1.11
N ALA A 42 -18.08 -6.63 -1.16
CA ALA A 42 -17.35 -7.34 -2.19
C ALA A 42 -17.94 -7.10 -3.60
N VAL A 43 -19.28 -7.15 -3.73
CA VAL A 43 -19.97 -6.84 -4.99
C VAL A 43 -19.73 -5.38 -5.39
N PHE A 44 -19.79 -4.44 -4.45
CA PHE A 44 -19.54 -3.02 -4.70
C PHE A 44 -18.10 -2.77 -5.17
N THR A 45 -17.11 -3.39 -4.53
CA THR A 45 -15.72 -3.35 -4.98
C THR A 45 -15.59 -3.91 -6.39
N LEU A 46 -16.18 -5.08 -6.67
CA LEU A 46 -16.12 -5.69 -7.99
C LEU A 46 -16.78 -4.81 -9.07
N LEU A 47 -17.96 -4.25 -8.78
CA LEU A 47 -18.66 -3.32 -9.68
C LEU A 47 -17.84 -2.06 -9.95
N THR A 48 -17.20 -1.50 -8.92
CA THR A 48 -16.35 -0.31 -9.08
C THR A 48 -15.13 -0.63 -9.93
N THR A 49 -14.47 -1.77 -9.70
CA THR A 49 -13.34 -2.21 -10.52
C THR A 49 -13.75 -2.44 -11.98
N LEU A 50 -14.89 -3.09 -12.21
CA LEU A 50 -15.43 -3.28 -13.56
C LEU A 50 -15.81 -1.94 -14.21
N GLY A 51 -16.38 -1.01 -13.45
CA GLY A 51 -16.72 0.33 -13.92
C GLY A 51 -15.48 1.11 -14.36
N ILE A 52 -14.43 1.13 -13.54
CA ILE A 52 -13.14 1.75 -13.88
C ILE A 52 -12.56 1.10 -15.14
N PHE A 53 -12.58 -0.23 -15.24
CA PHE A 53 -12.08 -0.94 -16.42
C PHE A 53 -12.84 -0.56 -17.70
N VAL A 54 -14.17 -0.49 -17.65
CA VAL A 54 -14.99 -0.10 -18.82
C VAL A 54 -14.73 1.34 -19.24
N ILE A 55 -14.64 2.28 -18.28
CA ILE A 55 -14.34 3.69 -18.57
C ILE A 55 -12.96 3.80 -19.24
N LEU A 56 -11.93 3.17 -18.67
CA LEU A 56 -10.58 3.19 -19.23
C LEU A 56 -10.54 2.58 -20.63
N LEU A 57 -11.28 1.49 -20.86
CA LEU A 57 -11.34 0.83 -22.17
C LEU A 57 -12.03 1.73 -23.21
N TYR A 58 -13.15 2.36 -22.85
CA TYR A 58 -13.85 3.30 -23.72
C TYR A 58 -12.96 4.51 -24.09
N GLU A 59 -12.37 5.18 -23.08
CA GLU A 59 -11.46 6.31 -23.31
C GLU A 59 -10.23 5.93 -24.13
N SER A 60 -9.67 4.73 -23.90
CA SER A 60 -8.52 4.24 -24.68
C SER A 60 -8.89 4.00 -26.15
N LEU A 61 -10.08 3.44 -26.44
CA LEU A 61 -10.53 3.23 -27.80
C LEU A 61 -10.79 4.55 -28.54
N GLU A 62 -11.38 5.54 -27.87
CA GLU A 62 -11.57 6.89 -28.39
C GLU A 62 -10.22 7.56 -28.70
N PHE A 63 -9.27 7.47 -27.77
CA PHE A 63 -7.90 7.98 -27.96
C PHE A 63 -7.18 7.36 -29.16
N PHE A 64 -7.23 6.04 -29.33
CA PHE A 64 -6.61 5.37 -30.49
C PHE A 64 -7.35 5.60 -31.82
N GLY A 65 -8.56 6.18 -31.77
CA GLY A 65 -9.24 6.71 -32.95
C GLY A 65 -8.56 7.98 -33.49
N GLU A 66 -7.95 8.77 -32.61
CA GLU A 66 -7.25 10.02 -32.97
C GLU A 66 -5.74 9.82 -33.14
N VAL A 67 -5.13 8.96 -32.33
CA VAL A 67 -3.68 8.72 -32.30
C VAL A 67 -3.37 7.31 -32.77
N PRO A 68 -2.60 7.13 -33.86
CA PRO A 68 -2.25 5.80 -34.32
C PRO A 68 -1.37 5.07 -33.30
N VAL A 69 -1.68 3.80 -33.04
CA VAL A 69 -0.99 2.94 -32.06
C VAL A 69 0.53 2.93 -32.28
N TRP A 70 0.98 3.00 -33.54
CA TRP A 70 2.40 3.04 -33.87
C TRP A 70 3.11 4.29 -33.34
N GLU A 71 2.50 5.47 -33.50
CA GLU A 71 3.05 6.73 -32.99
C GLU A 71 2.98 6.79 -31.47
N PHE A 72 1.94 6.22 -30.86
CA PHE A 72 1.87 6.06 -29.41
C PHE A 72 3.01 5.18 -28.87
N LEU A 73 3.28 4.03 -29.48
CA LEU A 73 4.29 3.07 -28.99
C LEU A 73 5.73 3.52 -29.26
N PHE A 74 6.01 4.07 -30.44
CA PHE A 74 7.37 4.38 -30.90
C PHE A 74 7.68 5.88 -30.98
N GLY A 75 6.71 6.74 -30.68
CA GLY A 75 6.92 8.19 -30.57
C GLY A 75 7.95 8.53 -29.50
N ASN A 76 8.87 9.43 -29.83
CA ASN A 76 9.94 9.88 -28.94
C ASN A 76 9.62 11.20 -28.22
N GLU A 77 8.43 11.77 -28.45
CA GLU A 77 8.01 13.03 -27.86
C GLU A 77 6.72 12.84 -27.06
N TRP A 78 6.64 13.54 -25.92
CA TRP A 78 5.42 13.63 -25.12
C TRP A 78 5.11 15.11 -24.88
N THR A 79 4.04 15.60 -25.50
CA THR A 79 3.66 17.00 -25.49
C THR A 79 2.15 17.15 -25.27
N ALA A 80 1.65 16.65 -24.14
CA ALA A 80 0.23 16.78 -23.79
C ALA A 80 -0.18 18.21 -23.36
N LEU A 81 0.79 19.06 -22.98
CA LEU A 81 0.52 20.41 -22.46
C LEU A 81 0.27 21.47 -23.54
N PHE A 82 0.67 21.23 -24.79
CA PHE A 82 0.56 22.19 -25.90
C PHE A 82 -0.31 21.60 -27.02
N PRO A 83 -1.62 21.91 -27.06
CA PRO A 83 -2.54 21.30 -28.02
C PRO A 83 -2.14 21.48 -29.50
N ALA A 84 -1.44 22.57 -29.81
CA ALA A 84 -0.99 22.88 -31.17
C ALA A 84 0.20 22.02 -31.66
N GLN A 85 0.88 21.28 -30.77
CA GLN A 85 1.93 20.30 -31.09
C GLN A 85 1.73 19.00 -30.30
N ALA A 86 0.47 18.59 -30.12
CA ALA A 86 0.15 17.44 -29.30
C ALA A 86 0.83 16.17 -29.83
N SER A 87 1.69 15.56 -29.01
CA SER A 87 2.34 14.28 -29.27
C SER A 87 2.22 13.39 -28.05
N PHE A 88 1.86 12.12 -28.27
CA PHE A 88 1.50 11.20 -27.19
C PHE A 88 2.38 9.94 -27.18
N GLY A 89 3.65 10.05 -27.55
CA GLY A 89 4.59 8.94 -27.48
C GLY A 89 4.79 8.45 -26.04
N VAL A 90 4.60 7.16 -25.79
CA VAL A 90 4.74 6.55 -24.45
C VAL A 90 6.20 6.35 -24.05
N LEU A 91 7.11 6.29 -25.03
CA LEU A 91 8.49 5.89 -24.84
C LEU A 91 9.28 6.82 -23.90
N PRO A 92 9.14 8.17 -23.98
CA PRO A 92 9.76 9.09 -23.01
C PRO A 92 9.25 8.87 -21.58
N LEU A 93 7.96 8.57 -21.40
CA LEU A 93 7.39 8.30 -20.09
C LEU A 93 7.98 7.02 -19.49
N VAL A 94 8.04 5.95 -20.28
CA VAL A 94 8.64 4.67 -19.85
C VAL A 94 10.12 4.84 -19.52
N ARG A 95 10.89 5.51 -20.39
CA ARG A 95 12.32 5.79 -20.15
C ARG A 95 12.51 6.62 -18.88
N GLY A 96 11.69 7.67 -18.70
CA GLY A 96 11.70 8.50 -17.50
C GLY A 96 11.43 7.68 -16.24
N THR A 97 10.39 6.84 -16.23
CA THR A 97 10.07 5.96 -15.10
C THR A 97 11.21 4.99 -14.80
N VAL A 98 11.79 4.35 -15.81
CA VAL A 98 12.90 3.40 -15.61
C VAL A 98 14.14 4.10 -15.05
N ILE A 99 14.51 5.26 -15.59
CA ILE A 99 15.67 6.04 -15.12
C ILE A 99 15.45 6.49 -13.68
N ILE A 100 14.29 7.05 -13.36
CA ILE A 100 13.95 7.51 -12.00
C ILE A 100 13.94 6.32 -11.03
N ALA A 101 13.32 5.20 -11.41
CA ALA A 101 13.28 3.99 -10.60
C ALA A 101 14.69 3.43 -10.34
N ALA A 102 15.54 3.41 -11.37
CA ALA A 102 16.92 2.93 -11.24
C ALA A 102 17.75 3.83 -10.31
N ILE A 103 17.72 5.14 -10.51
CA ILE A 103 18.43 6.10 -9.64
C ILE A 103 17.89 6.01 -8.20
N SER A 104 16.57 5.97 -8.04
CA SER A 104 15.92 5.82 -6.74
C SER A 104 16.34 4.53 -6.05
N ALA A 105 16.36 3.40 -6.75
CA ALA A 105 16.80 2.12 -6.20
C ALA A 105 18.28 2.15 -5.81
N CYS A 106 19.15 2.68 -6.68
CA CYS A 106 20.58 2.81 -6.41
C CYS A 106 20.89 3.63 -5.15
N VAL A 107 20.05 4.61 -4.79
CA VAL A 107 20.24 5.43 -3.59
C VAL A 107 19.47 4.87 -2.40
N SER A 108 18.21 4.49 -2.58
CA SER A 108 17.30 4.08 -1.50
C SER A 108 17.62 2.70 -0.95
N ILE A 109 18.04 1.75 -1.80
CA ILE A 109 18.40 0.40 -1.34
C ILE A 109 19.59 0.43 -0.39
N PRO A 110 20.76 1.01 -0.73
CA PRO A 110 21.88 1.01 0.21
C PRO A 110 21.57 1.81 1.48
N LEU A 111 20.94 2.99 1.38
CA LEU A 111 20.59 3.78 2.56
C LEU A 111 19.56 3.08 3.44
N GLY A 112 18.51 2.51 2.85
CA GLY A 112 17.46 1.77 3.56
C GLY A 112 18.01 0.50 4.23
N LEU A 113 18.89 -0.23 3.53
CA LEU A 113 19.53 -1.42 4.08
C LEU A 113 20.46 -1.07 5.25
N MET A 114 21.29 -0.03 5.11
CA MET A 114 22.16 0.43 6.20
C MET A 114 21.35 0.90 7.42
N ALA A 115 20.26 1.64 7.20
CA ALA A 115 19.37 2.07 8.27
C ALA A 115 18.71 0.87 8.97
N ALA A 116 18.28 -0.14 8.22
CA ALA A 116 17.68 -1.36 8.76
C ALA A 116 18.68 -2.17 9.59
N ILE A 117 19.91 -2.35 9.09
CA ILE A 117 20.99 -3.06 9.81
C ILE A 117 21.34 -2.30 11.09
N TYR A 118 21.53 -0.99 11.01
CA TYR A 118 21.82 -0.17 12.20
C TYR A 118 20.72 -0.30 13.26
N LEU A 119 19.45 -0.20 12.86
CA LEU A 119 18.33 -0.24 13.80
C LEU A 119 18.07 -1.63 14.40
N SER A 120 18.45 -2.70 13.69
CA SER A 120 18.26 -4.08 14.15
C SER A 120 19.40 -4.57 15.04
N GLU A 121 20.64 -4.23 14.69
CA GLU A 121 21.82 -4.85 15.31
C GLU A 121 22.60 -3.89 16.22
N TYR A 122 22.65 -2.59 15.88
CA TYR A 122 23.55 -1.64 16.53
C TYR A 122 22.85 -0.56 17.37
N ALA A 123 21.55 -0.34 17.16
CA ALA A 123 20.81 0.71 17.83
C ALA A 123 20.51 0.34 19.30
N GLY A 124 21.07 1.13 20.23
CA GLY A 124 20.70 1.07 21.64
C GLY A 124 19.24 1.49 21.88
N GLU A 125 18.74 1.24 23.10
CA GLU A 125 17.33 1.44 23.44
C GLU A 125 16.81 2.86 23.13
N ARG A 126 17.62 3.88 23.41
CA ARG A 126 17.25 5.29 23.22
C ARG A 126 17.18 5.70 21.74
N SER A 127 18.10 5.23 20.90
CA SER A 127 18.05 5.54 19.46
C SER A 127 16.89 4.80 18.81
N ARG A 128 16.65 3.54 19.20
CA ARG A 128 15.53 2.76 18.71
C ARG A 128 14.17 3.38 19.07
N SER A 129 14.01 3.89 20.30
CA SER A 129 12.75 4.50 20.74
C SER A 129 12.40 5.80 20.01
N ILE A 130 13.37 6.48 19.40
CA ILE A 130 13.18 7.74 18.66
C ILE A 130 13.05 7.46 17.16
N LEU A 131 13.98 6.68 16.60
CA LEU A 131 14.04 6.45 15.16
C LEU A 131 12.86 5.64 14.66
N LYS A 132 12.39 4.64 15.42
CA LYS A 132 11.31 3.77 14.97
C LYS A 132 9.97 4.52 14.78
N PRO A 133 9.48 5.32 15.75
CA PRO A 133 8.28 6.13 15.52
C PRO A 133 8.43 7.15 14.37
N ILE A 134 9.60 7.77 14.22
CA ILE A 134 9.84 8.72 13.12
C ILE A 134 9.72 8.01 11.77
N LEU A 135 10.32 6.82 11.63
CA LEU A 135 10.20 6.02 10.40
C LEU A 135 8.76 5.59 10.13
N GLU A 136 8.01 5.20 11.16
CA GLU A 136 6.58 4.85 11.03
C GLU A 136 5.74 6.06 10.58
N ILE A 137 6.01 7.25 11.14
CA ILE A 137 5.34 8.50 10.74
C ILE A 137 5.72 8.88 9.29
N LEU A 138 7.00 8.82 8.93
CA LEU A 138 7.47 9.11 7.57
C LEU A 138 6.87 8.14 6.54
N ALA A 139 6.76 6.86 6.88
CA ALA A 139 6.12 5.86 6.04
C ALA A 139 4.59 6.06 5.92
N GLY A 140 3.97 6.66 6.93
CA GLY A 140 2.54 6.94 6.96
C GLY A 140 2.12 8.20 6.19
N ILE A 141 3.05 9.07 5.79
CA ILE A 141 2.72 10.26 5.02
C ILE A 141 2.32 9.85 3.58
N PRO A 142 1.19 10.37 3.05
CA PRO A 142 0.77 10.06 1.69
C PRO A 142 1.82 10.50 0.66
N THR A 143 2.13 9.63 -0.31
CA THR A 143 3.13 9.89 -1.35
C THR A 143 2.85 11.16 -2.15
N ILE A 144 1.56 11.50 -2.35
CA ILE A 144 1.14 12.72 -3.05
C ILE A 144 1.59 14.01 -2.35
N VAL A 145 1.71 13.99 -1.01
CA VAL A 145 2.16 15.16 -0.23
C VAL A 145 3.62 15.46 -0.54
N TYR A 146 4.47 14.44 -0.59
CA TYR A 146 5.87 14.59 -0.96
C TYR A 146 6.04 15.07 -2.40
N GLY A 147 5.25 14.54 -3.33
CA GLY A 147 5.26 14.98 -4.72
C GLY A 147 4.86 16.45 -4.86
N PHE A 148 3.78 16.87 -4.20
CA PHE A 148 3.33 18.26 -4.22
C PHE A 148 4.33 19.21 -3.55
N PHE A 149 4.94 18.81 -2.43
CA PHE A 149 6.02 19.56 -1.78
C PHE A 149 7.22 19.76 -2.70
N ALA A 150 7.65 18.71 -3.40
CA ALA A 150 8.73 18.82 -4.38
C ALA A 150 8.40 19.84 -5.48
N LEU A 151 7.19 19.76 -6.06
CA LEU A 151 6.76 20.66 -7.12
C LEU A 151 6.61 22.12 -6.64
N LYS A 152 6.05 22.35 -5.46
CA LYS A 152 5.74 23.70 -4.98
C LYS A 152 6.86 24.38 -4.21
N PHE A 153 7.71 23.61 -3.55
CA PHE A 153 8.77 24.14 -2.70
C PHE A 153 10.16 23.89 -3.31
N ILE A 154 10.48 22.65 -3.64
CA ILE A 154 11.83 22.31 -4.15
C ILE A 154 12.06 22.90 -5.54
N THR A 155 11.11 22.76 -6.47
CA THR A 155 11.28 23.27 -7.84
C THR A 155 11.60 24.76 -7.90
N PRO A 156 10.78 25.69 -7.33
CA PRO A 156 11.07 27.12 -7.44
C PRO A 156 12.26 27.59 -6.59
N ASN A 157 12.50 26.99 -5.42
CA ASN A 157 13.53 27.49 -4.48
C ASN A 157 14.91 26.83 -4.66
N LEU A 158 14.97 25.62 -5.22
CA LEU A 158 16.21 24.86 -5.37
C LEU A 158 16.55 24.59 -6.83
N ILE A 159 15.59 24.15 -7.64
CA ILE A 159 15.86 23.70 -9.02
C ILE A 159 15.96 24.89 -9.97
N GLN A 160 14.96 25.78 -10.02
CA GLN A 160 14.94 26.92 -10.94
C GLN A 160 16.10 27.91 -10.78
N PRO A 161 16.72 28.11 -9.59
CA PRO A 161 17.92 28.94 -9.48
C PRO A 161 19.20 28.29 -10.03
N ILE A 162 19.22 26.96 -10.15
CA ILE A 162 20.40 26.19 -10.60
C ILE A 162 20.34 25.91 -12.12
N LEU A 163 19.14 25.91 -12.69
CA LEU A 163 18.84 25.69 -14.11
C LEU A 163 18.77 27.01 -14.89
#